data_AF-A0A4Z2HM52-F1
#
_entry.id   AF-A0A4Z2HM52-F1
#
_cell.length_a   1.000
_cell.length_b   1.000
_cell.length_c   1.000
_cell.angle_alpha   90.00
_cell.angle_beta   90.00
_cell.angle_gamma   90.00
#
_symmetry.space_group_name_H-M   'P 1'
#
loop_
_entity.id
_entity.type
_entity.pdbx_description
1 polymer ?
#
loop_
_entity_poly.entity_id
_entity_poly.type
_entity_poly.pdbx_seq_one_letter_code
_entity_poly.pdbx_strand_id
1 'polypeptide(L)'
;MIPYFGLLLCWLAHPLQGLEIFDPEEVEYIRSNATATAGGSVVLDCGSTMPTIFIWGFTKSGTDNNVAVAYNYGQGPKLPSQSGSVGRLQVPVNTSALVIEELQSDAEGMYTCQALYDTDTGARITFYFTRLDVEDD
;
A
#
# COMPACT_ATOMS: atom_id res chain seq x y z
N MET A 1 -17.47 -17.66 -50.70
CA MET A 1 -16.50 -16.54 -50.74
C MET A 1 -17.05 -15.47 -49.81
N ILE A 2 -16.65 -15.53 -48.54
CA ILE A 2 -17.03 -14.60 -47.47
C ILE A 2 -15.76 -13.83 -47.13
N PRO A 3 -15.79 -12.49 -47.08
CA PRO A 3 -15.43 -11.85 -45.82
C PRO A 3 -16.12 -10.48 -45.66
N TYR A 4 -17.34 -10.46 -45.14
CA TYR A 4 -17.97 -9.21 -44.64
C TYR A 4 -18.12 -9.20 -43.11
N PHE A 5 -17.71 -10.27 -42.44
CA PHE A 5 -17.87 -10.44 -40.99
C PHE A 5 -16.74 -9.80 -40.15
N GLY A 6 -15.59 -9.48 -40.76
CA GLY A 6 -14.44 -8.90 -40.06
C GLY A 6 -14.59 -7.42 -39.71
N LEU A 7 -15.42 -6.67 -40.43
CA LEU A 7 -15.55 -5.22 -40.28
C LEU A 7 -16.46 -4.77 -39.13
N LEU A 8 -17.33 -5.65 -38.61
CA LEU A 8 -18.20 -5.33 -37.47
C LEU A 8 -17.52 -5.47 -36.10
N LEU A 9 -16.45 -6.27 -35.98
CA LEU A 9 -15.78 -6.52 -34.70
C LEU A 9 -14.91 -5.35 -34.21
N CYS A 10 -14.43 -4.47 -35.09
CA CYS A 10 -13.62 -3.31 -34.69
C CYS A 10 -14.42 -2.16 -34.07
N TRP A 11 -15.75 -2.13 -34.22
CA TRP A 11 -16.60 -1.05 -33.71
C TRP A 11 -17.05 -1.25 -32.26
N LEU A 12 -16.77 -2.42 -31.68
CA LEU A 12 -17.00 -2.74 -30.26
C LEU A 12 -15.73 -2.62 -29.43
N ALA A 13 -14.61 -2.18 -30.02
CA ALA A 13 -13.42 -1.81 -29.30
C ALA A 13 -13.72 -0.54 -28.48
N HIS A 14 -14.30 -0.75 -27.31
CA HIS A 14 -14.33 0.28 -26.27
C HIS A 14 -12.89 0.71 -26.07
N PRO A 15 -12.59 2.03 -26.02
CA PRO A 15 -11.26 2.44 -25.63
C PRO A 15 -10.98 1.76 -24.30
N LEU A 16 -9.93 0.93 -24.26
CA LEU A 16 -9.29 0.56 -23.00
C LEU A 16 -8.86 1.89 -22.40
N GLN A 17 -9.71 2.45 -21.54
CA GLN A 17 -9.35 3.60 -20.72
C GLN A 17 -8.32 3.08 -19.74
N GLY A 18 -7.07 3.01 -20.20
CA GLY A 18 -5.93 2.85 -19.31
C GLY A 18 -5.92 4.05 -18.36
N LEU A 19 -5.51 3.83 -17.12
CA LEU A 19 -5.24 4.91 -16.19
C LEU A 19 -4.14 5.79 -16.82
N GLU A 20 -4.51 6.99 -17.27
CA GLU A 20 -3.56 7.99 -17.75
C GLU A 20 -2.95 8.67 -16.53
N ILE A 21 -1.76 8.22 -16.14
CA ILE A 21 -0.98 8.87 -15.09
C ILE A 21 -0.32 10.09 -15.73
N PHE A 22 -0.99 11.25 -15.64
CA PHE A 22 -0.35 12.54 -15.87
C PHE A 22 0.79 12.65 -14.87
N ASP A 23 2.04 12.68 -15.33
CA ASP A 23 3.25 12.82 -14.50
C ASP A 23 3.25 14.20 -13.83
N PRO A 24 2.76 14.33 -12.58
CA PRO A 24 2.89 15.58 -11.87
C PRO A 24 4.33 15.54 -11.33
N GLU A 25 5.16 16.52 -11.64
CA GLU A 25 6.55 16.58 -11.17
C GLU A 25 6.74 16.51 -9.62
N GLU A 26 5.66 16.33 -8.85
CA GLU A 26 5.59 16.39 -7.40
C GLU A 26 5.04 15.08 -6.80
N VAL A 27 5.94 14.13 -6.58
CA VAL A 27 5.71 13.00 -5.67
C VAL A 27 5.88 13.51 -4.23
N GLU A 28 4.89 13.27 -3.38
CA GLU A 28 4.96 13.68 -1.98
C GLU A 28 5.59 12.59 -1.10
N TYR A 29 6.46 13.01 -0.17
CA TYR A 29 7.14 12.15 0.78
C TYR A 29 6.83 12.60 2.20
N ILE A 30 6.07 11.80 2.95
CA ILE A 30 5.68 12.07 4.33
C ILE A 30 6.45 11.13 5.26
N ARG A 31 7.05 11.68 6.32
CA ARG A 31 7.81 10.89 7.30
C ARG A 31 7.22 11.06 8.70
N SER A 32 7.16 9.97 9.44
CA SER A 32 6.67 9.91 10.81
C SER A 32 7.49 8.90 11.62
N ASN A 33 7.36 9.00 12.94
CA ASN A 33 7.88 8.02 13.88
C ASN A 33 6.73 7.49 14.72
N ALA A 34 6.83 6.23 15.12
CA ALA A 34 5.93 5.58 16.06
C ALA A 34 6.74 4.79 17.08
N THR A 35 6.21 4.66 18.29
CA THR A 35 6.82 3.88 19.37
C THR A 35 5.75 2.99 19.97
N ALA A 36 6.08 1.73 20.23
CA ALA A 36 5.20 0.78 20.89
C ALA A 36 6.02 -0.24 21.69
N THR A 37 5.43 -0.83 22.71
CA THR A 37 6.08 -1.89 23.49
C THR A 37 5.94 -3.25 22.82
N ALA A 38 6.90 -4.13 23.03
CA ALA A 38 6.79 -5.53 22.65
C ALA A 38 5.53 -6.17 23.26
N GLY A 39 4.82 -7.00 22.49
CA GLY A 39 3.52 -7.57 22.84
C GLY A 39 2.33 -6.60 22.71
N GLY A 40 2.60 -5.30 22.56
CA GLY A 40 1.59 -4.26 22.39
C GLY A 40 0.99 -4.20 20.98
N SER A 41 0.44 -3.02 20.65
CA SER A 41 -0.15 -2.76 19.34
C SER A 41 0.20 -1.36 18.83
N VAL A 42 0.34 -1.22 17.52
CA VAL A 42 0.56 0.06 16.85
C VAL A 42 -0.32 0.20 15.61
N VAL A 43 -0.71 1.44 15.30
CA VAL A 43 -1.40 1.82 14.07
C VAL A 43 -0.48 2.73 13.27
N LEU A 44 -0.22 2.35 12.01
CA LEU A 44 0.60 3.11 11.08
C LEU A 44 -0.29 3.64 9.97
N ASP A 45 -0.36 4.96 9.84
CA ASP A 45 -1.25 5.63 8.88
C ASP A 45 -0.65 5.65 7.46
N CYS A 46 -1.51 5.43 6.47
CA CYS A 46 -1.19 5.61 5.05
C CYS A 46 -2.15 6.63 4.43
N GLY A 47 -2.01 7.87 4.90
CA GLY A 47 -2.91 8.97 4.55
C GLY A 47 -4.20 8.97 5.37
N SER A 48 -4.89 10.11 5.32
CA SER A 48 -6.16 10.34 6.01
C SER A 48 -7.39 9.99 5.16
N THR A 49 -7.18 9.69 3.88
CA THR A 49 -8.23 9.30 2.93
C THR A 49 -7.85 7.98 2.27
N MET A 50 -8.85 7.18 1.90
CA MET A 50 -8.61 5.87 1.32
C MET A 50 -8.05 6.01 -0.11
N PRO A 51 -6.83 5.54 -0.39
CA PRO A 51 -6.28 5.54 -1.74
C PRO A 51 -6.93 4.44 -2.59
N THR A 52 -6.91 4.63 -3.92
CA THR A 52 -7.37 3.64 -4.90
C THR A 52 -6.54 2.36 -4.80
N ILE A 53 -5.22 2.53 -4.66
CA ILE A 53 -4.26 1.44 -4.46
C ILE A 53 -3.34 1.81 -3.30
N PHE A 54 -3.03 0.84 -2.44
CA PHE A 54 -1.92 0.99 -1.50
C PHE A 54 -1.08 -0.28 -1.41
N ILE A 55 0.20 -0.10 -1.10
CA ILE A 55 1.14 -1.18 -0.81
C ILE A 55 1.93 -0.79 0.43
N TRP A 56 1.86 -1.62 1.46
CA TRP A 56 2.73 -1.55 2.63
C TRP A 56 3.94 -2.46 2.44
N GLY A 57 5.12 -1.88 2.60
CA GLY A 57 6.39 -2.58 2.72
C GLY A 57 6.97 -2.45 4.14
N PHE A 58 7.76 -3.44 4.53
CA PHE A 58 8.53 -3.45 5.77
C PHE A 58 10.00 -3.71 5.45
N THR A 59 10.89 -2.94 6.06
CA THR A 59 12.33 -3.15 6.05
C THR A 59 12.83 -3.20 7.49
N LYS A 60 13.32 -4.37 7.91
CA LYS A 60 13.87 -4.58 9.25
C LYS A 60 15.10 -3.71 9.48
N SER A 61 15.23 -3.14 10.68
CA SER A 61 16.43 -2.41 11.12
C SER A 61 17.72 -3.20 10.80
N GLY A 62 18.71 -2.52 10.21
CA GLY A 62 20.01 -3.13 9.87
C GLY A 62 20.02 -4.00 8.60
N THR A 63 18.91 -4.08 7.86
CA THR A 63 18.81 -4.80 6.59
C THR A 63 18.34 -3.87 5.46
N ASP A 64 18.48 -4.30 4.21
CA ASP A 64 17.94 -3.64 3.00
C ASP A 64 16.75 -4.40 2.38
N ASN A 65 16.32 -5.49 3.01
CA ASN A 65 15.25 -6.34 2.49
C ASN A 65 13.88 -5.69 2.73
N ASN A 66 13.27 -5.14 1.68
CA ASN A 66 11.91 -4.62 1.71
C ASN A 66 10.92 -5.71 1.28
N VAL A 67 10.01 -6.09 2.19
CA VAL A 67 8.99 -7.12 1.94
C VAL A 67 7.59 -6.52 2.03
N ALA A 68 6.71 -6.90 1.11
CA ALA A 68 5.32 -6.49 1.19
C ALA A 68 4.64 -7.16 2.39
N VAL A 69 3.90 -6.37 3.16
CA VAL A 69 3.21 -6.83 4.39
C VAL A 69 1.69 -6.63 4.32
N ALA A 70 1.21 -5.70 3.48
CA ALA A 70 -0.19 -5.56 3.13
C ALA A 70 -0.33 -4.86 1.78
N TYR A 71 -1.44 -5.07 1.08
CA TYR A 71 -1.73 -4.36 -0.16
C TYR A 71 -3.23 -4.32 -0.46
N ASN A 72 -3.63 -3.36 -1.28
CA ASN A 72 -4.95 -3.28 -1.89
C ASN A 72 -4.78 -2.79 -3.32
N TYR A 73 -5.26 -3.58 -4.29
CA TYR A 73 -5.27 -3.22 -5.71
C TYR A 73 -6.66 -2.81 -6.20
N GLY A 74 -7.49 -2.25 -5.31
CA GLY A 74 -8.87 -1.83 -5.59
C GLY A 74 -9.94 -2.89 -5.28
N GLN A 75 -9.57 -4.06 -4.74
CA GLN A 75 -10.50 -5.15 -4.41
C GLN A 75 -10.59 -5.43 -2.89
N GLY A 76 -10.10 -4.49 -2.08
CA GLY A 76 -9.99 -4.62 -0.63
C GLY A 76 -8.60 -5.06 -0.17
N PRO A 77 -8.29 -4.85 1.12
CA PRO A 77 -6.99 -5.16 1.70
C PRO A 77 -6.71 -6.67 1.70
N LYS A 78 -5.46 -7.02 1.44
CA LYS A 78 -4.93 -8.39 1.48
C LYS A 78 -3.61 -8.39 2.24
N LEU A 79 -3.36 -9.48 2.96
CA LEU A 79 -2.10 -9.76 3.65
C LEU A 79 -1.39 -10.90 2.92
N PRO A 80 -0.09 -10.77 2.57
CA PRO A 80 0.71 -11.88 2.07
C PRO A 80 0.82 -12.99 3.12
N SER A 81 1.01 -14.24 2.67
CA SER A 81 1.08 -15.41 3.53
C SER A 81 2.32 -15.50 4.43
N GLN A 82 3.26 -14.55 4.37
CA GLN A 82 4.56 -14.57 5.07
C GLN A 82 4.85 -13.28 5.86
N SER A 83 3.91 -12.83 6.69
CA SER A 83 4.09 -11.65 7.56
C SER A 83 4.57 -11.96 8.98
N GLY A 84 4.87 -13.22 9.30
CA GLY A 84 4.90 -13.75 10.66
C GLY A 84 6.03 -13.28 11.60
N SER A 85 6.93 -12.39 11.17
CA SER A 85 8.04 -11.92 12.04
C SER A 85 7.76 -10.62 12.77
N VAL A 86 6.72 -9.87 12.40
CA VAL A 86 6.44 -8.53 12.97
C VAL A 86 5.27 -8.53 13.97
N GLY A 87 4.44 -9.57 13.97
CA GLY A 87 3.24 -9.67 14.81
C GLY A 87 1.99 -9.99 13.99
N ARG A 88 0.82 -9.75 14.56
CA ARG A 88 -0.47 -9.97 13.93
C ARG A 88 -0.89 -8.74 13.13
N LEU A 89 -0.69 -8.81 11.81
CA LEU A 89 -1.08 -7.75 10.89
C LEU A 89 -2.57 -7.74 10.62
N GLN A 90 -3.12 -6.53 10.51
CA GLN A 90 -4.47 -6.27 10.06
C GLN A 90 -4.52 -4.96 9.25
N VAL A 91 -5.45 -4.89 8.31
CA VAL A 91 -5.84 -3.63 7.67
C VAL A 91 -7.36 -3.51 7.80
N PRO A 92 -7.86 -2.62 8.66
CA PRO A 92 -9.29 -2.44 8.85
C PRO A 92 -10.01 -2.08 7.54
N VAL A 93 -11.25 -2.55 7.41
CA VAL A 93 -12.09 -2.29 6.23
C VAL A 93 -12.24 -0.78 6.02
N ASN A 94 -12.20 -0.34 4.76
CA ASN A 94 -12.28 1.07 4.37
C ASN A 94 -11.17 1.97 4.93
N THR A 95 -10.03 1.37 5.30
CA THR A 95 -8.83 2.10 5.72
C THR A 95 -7.62 1.62 4.94
N SER A 96 -6.59 2.46 4.92
CA SER A 96 -5.24 2.13 4.44
C SER A 96 -4.24 1.95 5.58
N ALA A 97 -4.68 2.09 6.84
CA ALA A 97 -3.82 1.98 8.00
C ALA A 97 -3.39 0.52 8.24
N LEU A 98 -2.10 0.33 8.54
CA LEU A 98 -1.57 -0.96 8.97
C LEU A 98 -1.66 -1.04 10.49
N VAL A 99 -2.41 -2.01 11.00
CA VAL A 99 -2.48 -2.32 12.42
C VAL A 99 -1.60 -3.54 12.67
N ILE A 100 -0.73 -3.44 13.67
CA ILE A 100 0.13 -4.54 14.11
C ILE A 100 -0.18 -4.77 15.58
N GLU A 101 -0.69 -5.94 15.91
CA GLU A 101 -0.94 -6.38 17.28
C GLU A 101 0.04 -7.49 17.66
N GLU A 102 0.15 -7.79 18.96
CA GLU A 102 1.08 -8.81 19.47
C GLU A 102 2.50 -8.56 18.94
N LEU A 103 2.90 -7.28 18.99
CA LEU A 103 4.08 -6.74 18.32
C LEU A 103 5.34 -7.51 18.73
N GLN A 104 6.11 -8.00 17.78
CA GLN A 104 7.38 -8.66 18.07
C GLN A 104 8.51 -7.63 18.12
N SER A 105 9.58 -7.84 18.90
CA SER A 105 10.75 -6.94 18.90
C SER A 105 11.38 -6.80 17.50
N ASP A 106 11.28 -7.87 16.70
CA ASP A 106 11.71 -7.91 15.30
C ASP A 106 10.86 -7.05 14.34
N ALA A 107 9.78 -6.43 14.84
CA ALA A 107 8.97 -5.46 14.11
C ALA A 107 9.61 -4.08 14.02
N GLU A 108 10.69 -3.82 14.77
CA GLU A 108 11.46 -2.57 14.68
C GLU A 108 12.01 -2.39 13.26
N GLY A 109 11.78 -1.21 12.69
CA GLY A 109 12.29 -0.87 11.37
C GLY A 109 11.51 0.22 10.66
N MET A 110 11.61 0.20 9.33
CA MET A 110 10.94 1.16 8.45
C MET A 110 9.72 0.51 7.79
N TYR A 111 8.56 1.12 7.97
CA TYR A 111 7.34 0.77 7.26
C TYR A 111 7.08 1.83 6.19
N THR A 112 6.87 1.38 4.96
CA THR A 112 6.62 2.26 3.81
C THR A 112 5.24 1.99 3.25
N CYS A 113 4.43 3.03 3.08
CA CYS A 113 3.20 2.93 2.32
C CYS A 113 3.29 3.73 1.03
N GLN A 114 3.05 3.07 -0.09
CA GLN A 114 2.88 3.72 -1.39
C GLN A 114 1.38 3.84 -1.66
N ALA A 115 0.85 5.06 -1.65
CA ALA A 115 -0.56 5.33 -1.85
C ALA A 115 -0.76 5.99 -3.21
N LEU A 116 -1.57 5.36 -4.09
CA LEU A 116 -2.00 5.95 -5.34
C LEU A 116 -3.45 6.40 -5.21
N TYR A 117 -3.66 7.68 -5.47
CA TYR A 117 -4.96 8.31 -5.51
C TYR A 117 -5.31 8.59 -6.97
N ASP A 118 -6.44 8.03 -7.42
CA ASP A 118 -7.03 8.37 -8.71
C ASP A 118 -8.05 9.49 -8.47
N THR A 119 -7.75 10.71 -8.94
CA THR A 119 -8.55 11.91 -8.68
C THR A 119 -9.01 12.54 -9.98
N ASP A 120 -10.04 13.40 -9.92
CA ASP A 120 -10.52 14.15 -11.10
C ASP A 120 -9.44 15.01 -11.77
N THR A 121 -8.37 15.35 -11.05
CA THR A 121 -7.21 16.14 -11.54
C THR A 121 -6.06 15.28 -12.06
N GLY A 122 -6.21 13.95 -12.06
CA GLY A 122 -5.19 12.98 -12.43
C GLY A 122 -4.74 12.09 -11.27
N ALA A 123 -3.95 11.08 -11.60
CA ALA A 123 -3.37 10.18 -10.61
C ALA A 123 -2.25 10.88 -9.82
N ARG A 124 -2.20 10.65 -8.51
CA ARG A 124 -1.17 11.18 -7.60
C ARG A 124 -0.63 10.07 -6.72
N ILE A 125 0.67 10.10 -6.45
CA ILE A 125 1.33 9.12 -5.60
C ILE A 125 1.94 9.83 -4.39
N THR A 126 1.62 9.33 -3.20
CA THR A 126 2.23 9.77 -1.93
C THR A 126 2.94 8.58 -1.27
N PHE A 127 4.16 8.83 -0.80
CA PHE A 127 4.95 7.86 -0.05
C PHE A 127 4.96 8.23 1.43
N TYR A 128 4.46 7.34 2.28
CA TYR A 128 4.52 7.47 3.73
C TYR A 128 5.63 6.58 4.28
N PHE A 129 6.50 7.13 5.13
CA PHE A 129 7.59 6.43 5.79
C PHE A 129 7.39 6.54 7.29
N THR A 130 7.05 5.45 7.95
CA THR A 130 6.99 5.40 9.41
C THR A 130 8.14 4.59 9.95
N ARG A 131 9.02 5.22 10.74
CA ARG A 131 9.99 4.50 11.57
C ARG A 131 9.27 4.01 12.81
N LEU A 132 9.28 2.70 13.06
CA LEU A 132 8.77 2.11 14.28
C LEU A 132 9.95 1.72 15.17
N ASP A 133 10.02 2.31 16.35
CA ASP A 133 10.91 1.89 17.43
C ASP A 133 10.10 1.00 18.42
N VAL A 134 10.61 -0.19 18.75
CA VAL A 134 9.92 -1.14 19.65
C VAL A 134 10.67 -1.19 20.98
N GLU A 135 9.98 -0.84 22.06
CA GLU A 135 10.55 -0.84 23.41
C GLU A 135 10.38 -2.21 24.06
N ASP A 136 11.42 -2.66 24.77
CA ASP A 136 11.34 -3.83 25.64
C ASP A 136 10.48 -3.50 26.88
N ASP A 137 9.74 -4.50 27.35
CA ASP A 137 8.86 -4.42 28.54
C ASP A 137 9.66 -4.43 29.86
#